data_AF-A0A7C5M3W0-F1
#
_entry.id   AF-A0A7C5M3W0-F1
#
_cell.length_a   1.000
_cell.length_b   1.000
_cell.length_c   1.000
_cell.angle_alpha   90.00
_cell.angle_beta   90.00
_cell.angle_gamma   90.00
#
_symmetry.space_group_name_H-M   'P 1'
#
loop_
_entity.id
_entity.type
_entity.pdbx_description
1 polymer ?
#
loop_
_entity_poly.entity_id
_entity_poly.type
_entity_poly.pdbx_seq_one_letter_code
_entity_poly.pdbx_strand_id
1 'polypeptide(L)'
;VALGTDNIYETVDSLHAHNIPLQSTNSTYFDMVDERLPGHGEPLEELRKRNILIDGAPTEGQGLLLQIFTQNQIGPIFFEIIQRKGNEGFGEGNFKALFESIELDQIRRGVLQDPNG
;
A
#
# COMPACT_ATOMS: atom_id res chain seq x y z
N VAL A 1 1.20 15.99 1.60
CA VAL A 1 2.67 16.15 1.79
C VAL A 1 3.26 14.77 1.99
N ALA A 2 4.38 14.46 1.34
CA ALA A 2 5.07 13.18 1.49
C ALA A 2 6.38 13.35 2.26
N LEU A 3 6.66 12.41 3.16
CA LEU A 3 7.84 12.35 4.02
C LEU A 3 8.63 11.10 3.67
N GLY A 4 9.85 11.28 3.17
CA GLY A 4 10.74 10.18 2.81
C GLY A 4 11.32 9.48 4.04
N THR A 5 11.51 8.16 3.95
CA THR A 5 12.23 7.35 4.95
C THR A 5 13.05 6.25 4.30
N ASP A 6 14.16 5.88 4.93
CA ASP A 6 15.01 4.75 4.52
C ASP A 6 14.54 3.42 5.12
N ASN A 7 13.64 3.45 6.10
CA ASN A 7 13.06 2.26 6.73
C ASN A 7 11.60 2.52 7.13
N ILE A 8 10.68 2.21 6.22
CA ILE A 8 9.25 2.42 6.41
C ILE A 8 8.66 1.50 7.47
N TYR A 9 9.22 0.29 7.67
CA TYR A 9 8.75 -0.65 8.68
C TYR A 9 8.93 -0.09 10.08
N GLU A 10 10.16 0.36 10.41
CA GLU A 10 10.46 1.00 11.69
C GLU A 10 9.73 2.33 11.84
N THR A 11 9.59 3.10 10.76
CA THR A 11 8.86 4.37 10.78
C THR A 11 7.40 4.16 11.15
N VAL A 12 6.73 3.17 10.55
CA VAL A 12 5.34 2.84 10.87
C VAL A 12 5.20 2.34 12.31
N ASP A 13 6.11 1.48 12.76
CA ASP A 13 6.09 1.00 14.14
C ASP A 13 6.26 2.14 15.15
N SER A 14 7.13 3.11 14.85
CA SER A 14 7.28 4.32 15.64
C SER A 14 6.03 5.20 15.61
N LEU A 15 5.41 5.41 14.46
CA LEU A 15 4.17 6.19 14.34
C LEU A 15 3.04 5.57 15.17
N HIS A 16 2.89 4.24 15.13
CA HIS A 16 1.95 3.52 15.99
C HIS A 16 2.28 3.69 17.47
N ALA A 17 3.55 3.57 17.87
CA ALA A 17 3.96 3.77 19.26
C ALA A 17 3.65 5.19 19.78
N HIS A 18 3.62 6.18 18.89
CA HIS A 18 3.24 7.56 19.18
C HIS A 18 1.75 7.85 18.98
N ASN A 19 0.92 6.83 18.81
CA ASN A 19 -0.54 6.94 18.60
C ASN A 19 -0.93 7.80 17.38
N ILE A 20 -0.09 7.82 16.33
CA ILE A 20 -0.45 8.46 15.07
C ILE A 20 -1.34 7.51 14.27
N PRO A 21 -2.60 7.87 14.00
CA PRO A 21 -3.51 6.98 13.29
C PRO A 21 -3.15 6.90 11.80
N LEU A 22 -3.00 5.68 11.30
CA LEU A 22 -2.74 5.39 9.89
C LEU A 22 -3.99 4.87 9.18
N GLN A 23 -4.05 5.04 7.87
CA GLN A 23 -5.08 4.44 7.04
C GLN A 23 -4.84 2.92 6.94
N SER A 24 -5.94 2.17 6.84
CA SER A 24 -5.92 0.73 6.62
C SER A 24 -6.55 0.39 5.28
N THR A 25 -6.14 -0.74 4.71
CA THR A 25 -6.78 -1.30 3.51
C THR A 25 -7.32 -2.70 3.80
N ASN A 26 -8.06 -3.29 2.85
CA ASN A 26 -8.53 -4.66 2.96
C ASN A 26 -7.38 -5.67 2.78
N SER A 27 -7.55 -6.87 3.30
CA SER A 27 -6.57 -7.95 3.15
C SER A 27 -6.41 -8.40 1.68
N THR A 28 -7.47 -8.29 0.88
CA THR A 28 -7.49 -8.67 -0.54
C THR A 28 -6.42 -7.93 -1.35
N TYR A 29 -6.10 -6.68 -1.00
CA TYR A 29 -5.01 -5.93 -1.64
C TYR A 29 -3.69 -6.71 -1.62
N PHE A 30 -3.32 -7.22 -0.45
CA PHE A 30 -2.07 -7.96 -0.27
C PHE A 30 -2.11 -9.33 -0.93
N ASP A 31 -3.28 -9.96 -1.02
CA ASP A 31 -3.48 -11.24 -1.70
C ASP A 31 -3.20 -11.13 -3.21
N MET A 32 -3.32 -9.92 -3.79
CA MET A 32 -3.09 -9.64 -5.20
C MET A 32 -1.67 -9.18 -5.51
N VAL A 33 -0.82 -8.92 -4.49
CA VAL A 33 0.50 -8.29 -4.72
C VAL A 33 1.44 -9.22 -5.48
N ASP A 34 1.52 -10.51 -5.13
CA ASP A 34 2.44 -11.45 -5.78
C ASP A 34 2.14 -11.61 -7.28
N GLU A 35 0.85 -11.61 -7.64
CA GLU A 35 0.40 -11.68 -9.03
C GLU A 35 0.71 -10.38 -9.79
N ARG A 36 0.45 -9.23 -9.14
CA ARG A 36 0.67 -7.91 -9.73
C ARG A 36 2.16 -7.59 -9.89
N LEU A 37 2.98 -7.97 -8.91
CA LEU A 37 4.39 -7.60 -8.77
C LEU A 37 5.27 -8.85 -8.56
N PRO A 38 5.36 -9.76 -9.55
CA PRO A 38 6.10 -11.00 -9.39
C PRO A 38 7.57 -10.73 -9.07
N GLY A 39 8.08 -11.34 -8.00
CA GLY A 39 9.48 -11.21 -7.59
C GLY A 39 9.82 -9.89 -6.86
N HIS A 40 8.82 -9.18 -6.30
CA HIS A 40 9.05 -7.94 -5.56
C HIS A 40 9.95 -8.10 -4.31
N GLY A 41 10.01 -9.29 -3.70
CA GLY A 41 10.97 -9.59 -2.63
C GLY A 41 10.73 -8.90 -1.28
N GLU A 42 9.59 -8.24 -1.09
CA GLU A 42 9.18 -7.70 0.22
C GLU A 42 8.43 -8.76 1.05
N PRO A 43 8.56 -8.76 2.39
CA PRO A 43 7.79 -9.63 3.25
C PRO A 43 6.30 -9.21 3.29
N LEU A 44 5.45 -9.85 2.48
CA LEU A 44 4.01 -9.49 2.38
C LEU A 44 3.27 -9.46 3.71
N GLU A 45 3.56 -10.38 4.63
CA GLU A 45 2.90 -10.38 5.93
C GLU A 45 3.29 -9.19 6.81
N GLU A 46 4.52 -8.68 6.69
CA GLU A 46 4.95 -7.49 7.41
C GLU A 46 4.37 -6.22 6.79
N LEU A 47 4.20 -6.18 5.47
CA LEU A 47 3.46 -5.13 4.76
C LEU A 47 1.98 -5.13 5.19
N ARG A 48 1.34 -6.30 5.17
CA ARG A 48 -0.05 -6.53 5.56
C ARG A 48 -0.32 -6.08 6.99
N LYS A 49 0.51 -6.52 7.94
CA LYS A 49 0.42 -6.14 9.36
C LYS A 49 0.44 -4.62 9.56
N ARG A 50 1.18 -3.90 8.72
CA ARG A 50 1.39 -2.45 8.83
C ARG A 50 0.53 -1.63 7.88
N ASN A 51 -0.24 -2.24 7.00
CA ASN A 51 -0.95 -1.58 5.90
C ASN A 51 -0.01 -0.80 4.95
N ILE A 52 1.22 -1.26 4.77
CA ILE A 52 2.18 -0.63 3.85
C ILE A 52 1.89 -1.12 2.44
N LEU A 53 1.58 -0.20 1.55
CA LEU A 53 1.34 -0.45 0.14
C LEU A 53 2.66 -0.57 -0.61
N ILE A 54 2.67 -1.36 -1.69
CA ILE A 54 3.83 -1.60 -2.55
C ILE A 54 3.48 -1.41 -4.01
N ASP A 55 4.32 -0.70 -4.75
CA ASP A 55 4.21 -0.51 -6.19
C ASP A 55 5.57 -0.59 -6.89
N GLY A 56 5.56 -0.53 -8.22
CA GLY A 56 6.76 -0.55 -9.06
C GLY A 56 7.02 -1.92 -9.66
N ALA A 57 8.27 -2.23 -10.00
CA ALA A 57 8.65 -3.54 -10.52
C ALA A 57 10.10 -3.86 -10.15
N PRO A 58 10.45 -5.13 -9.91
CA PRO A 58 11.82 -5.54 -9.57
C PRO A 58 12.78 -5.51 -10.77
N THR A 59 12.37 -4.98 -11.94
CA THR A 59 13.22 -4.87 -13.13
C THR A 59 14.20 -3.70 -13.02
N GLU A 60 15.38 -3.84 -13.64
CA GLU A 60 16.40 -2.79 -13.67
C GLU A 60 15.82 -1.47 -14.21
N GLY A 61 15.96 -0.41 -13.41
CA GLY A 61 15.50 0.94 -13.76
C GLY A 61 14.07 1.29 -13.34
N GLN A 62 13.29 0.36 -12.79
CA GLN A 62 11.95 0.65 -12.26
C GLN A 62 11.90 0.68 -10.73
N GLY A 63 12.51 -0.30 -10.06
CA GLY A 63 12.55 -0.37 -8.60
C GLY A 63 11.18 -0.46 -7.92
N LEU A 64 11.18 -0.47 -6.59
CA LEU A 64 9.97 -0.56 -5.77
C LEU A 64 9.69 0.74 -5.02
N LEU A 65 8.44 0.91 -4.66
CA LEU A 65 7.94 2.03 -3.88
C LEU A 65 7.07 1.51 -2.75
N LEU A 66 7.38 1.88 -1.50
CA LEU A 66 6.56 1.56 -0.34
C LEU A 66 5.89 2.82 0.19
N GLN A 67 4.60 2.75 0.47
CA GLN A 67 3.79 3.91 0.87
C GLN A 67 2.84 3.56 2.01
N ILE A 68 2.60 4.52 2.89
CA ILE A 68 1.49 4.49 3.84
C ILE A 68 1.00 5.90 4.14
N PHE A 69 -0.28 6.03 4.43
CA PHE A 69 -0.91 7.33 4.66
C PHE A 69 -1.39 7.44 6.11
N THR A 70 -1.19 8.60 6.71
CA THR A 70 -1.88 8.92 7.97
C THR A 70 -3.36 9.12 7.71
N GLN A 71 -4.18 8.95 8.74
CA GLN A 71 -5.51 9.57 8.75
C GLN A 71 -5.36 11.10 8.79
N ASN A 72 -6.49 11.80 8.67
CA ASN A 72 -6.54 13.26 8.79
C ASN A 72 -5.95 13.72 10.14
N GLN A 73 -4.91 14.55 10.10
CA GLN A 73 -4.21 15.07 11.28
C GLN A 73 -4.60 16.52 11.59
N ILE A 74 -4.73 17.36 10.56
CA ILE A 74 -5.04 18.80 10.70
C ILE A 74 -6.15 19.16 9.71
N GLY A 75 -7.40 19.15 10.17
CA GLY A 75 -8.53 19.29 9.25
C GLY A 75 -8.51 18.17 8.19
N PRO A 76 -8.64 18.47 6.89
CA PRO A 76 -8.56 17.46 5.83
C PRO A 76 -7.11 17.06 5.46
N ILE A 77 -6.10 17.58 6.16
CA ILE A 77 -4.68 17.33 5.84
C ILE A 77 -4.27 15.97 6.39
N PHE A 78 -3.76 15.13 5.51
CA PHE A 78 -3.05 13.89 5.82
C PHE A 78 -1.62 13.93 5.25
N PHE A 79 -0.78 13.03 5.76
CA PHE A 79 0.61 12.88 5.35
C PHE A 79 0.84 11.50 4.76
N GLU A 80 1.76 11.42 3.82
CA GLU A 80 2.27 10.19 3.25
C GLU A 80 3.67 9.91 3.80
N ILE A 81 3.94 8.67 4.18
CA ILE A 81 5.28 8.17 4.44
C ILE A 81 5.67 7.30 3.26
N ILE A 82 6.83 7.57 2.67
CA ILE A 82 7.26 6.94 1.43
C ILE A 82 8.71 6.45 1.54
N GLN A 83 8.96 5.20 1.13
CA GLN A 83 10.31 4.66 0.94
C GLN A 83 10.50 4.28 -0.52
N ARG A 84 11.50 4.89 -1.16
CA ARG A 84 11.90 4.59 -2.53
C ARG A 84 13.00 3.53 -2.52
N LYS A 85 12.78 2.42 -3.22
CA LYS A 85 13.78 1.37 -3.45
C LYS A 85 14.11 1.33 -4.95
N GLY A 86 14.69 2.42 -5.44
CA GLY A 86 15.02 2.63 -6.85
C GLY A 86 13.89 3.18 -7.73
N ASN A 87 12.66 3.28 -7.22
CA ASN A 87 11.53 3.85 -7.94
C ASN A 87 11.35 5.35 -7.63
N GLU A 88 11.47 6.20 -8.64
CA GLU A 88 11.27 7.65 -8.56
C GLU A 88 9.86 8.10 -9.01
N GLY A 89 8.98 7.16 -9.33
CA GLY A 89 7.59 7.40 -9.74
C GLY A 89 6.64 7.76 -8.59
N PHE A 90 5.34 7.76 -8.88
CA PHE A 90 4.30 8.27 -7.98
C PHE A 90 3.45 7.19 -7.29
N GLY A 91 3.63 5.91 -7.64
CA GLY A 91 2.81 4.83 -7.08
C GLY A 91 1.39 4.78 -7.66
N GLU A 92 1.20 5.07 -8.96
CA GLU A 92 -0.12 5.07 -9.61
C GLU A 92 -0.81 3.70 -9.56
N GLY A 93 -0.03 2.62 -9.58
CA GLY A 93 -0.52 1.25 -9.46
C GLY A 93 -1.11 0.95 -8.08
N ASN A 94 -0.67 1.63 -7.02
CA ASN A 94 -1.24 1.46 -5.68
C ASN A 94 -2.70 1.88 -5.63
N PHE A 95 -3.05 3.05 -6.17
CA PHE A 95 -4.44 3.50 -6.17
C PHE A 95 -5.33 2.55 -6.97
N LYS A 96 -4.90 2.13 -8.16
CA LYS A 96 -5.66 1.17 -8.97
C LYS A 96 -5.89 -0.15 -8.24
N ALA A 97 -4.84 -0.72 -7.64
CA ALA A 97 -4.93 -1.97 -6.90
C ALA A 97 -5.81 -1.87 -5.65
N LEU A 98 -5.83 -0.72 -4.97
CA LEU A 98 -6.77 -0.48 -3.87
C LEU A 98 -8.22 -0.57 -4.37
N PHE A 99 -8.56 0.08 -5.49
CA PHE A 99 -9.91 -0.01 -6.06
C PHE A 99 -10.28 -1.44 -6.49
N GLU A 100 -9.40 -2.11 -7.23
CA GLU A 100 -9.61 -3.49 -7.69
C GLU A 100 -9.79 -4.45 -6.50
N SER A 101 -9.03 -4.26 -5.42
CA SER A 101 -9.17 -5.09 -4.22
C SER A 101 -10.50 -4.90 -3.50
N ILE A 102 -11.05 -3.68 -3.50
CA ILE A 102 -12.35 -3.36 -2.91
C ILE A 102 -13.47 -4.02 -3.73
N GLU A 103 -13.40 -3.90 -5.06
CA GLU A 103 -14.35 -4.53 -5.97
C GLU A 103 -14.34 -6.06 -5.81
N LEU A 104 -13.15 -6.68 -5.78
CA LEU A 104 -13.01 -8.11 -5.59
C LEU A 104 -13.54 -8.57 -4.22
N ASP A 105 -13.28 -7.83 -3.15
CA ASP A 105 -13.85 -8.13 -1.82
C ASP A 105 -15.38 -8.02 -1.81
N GLN A 106 -15.96 -7.04 -2.51
CA GLN A 106 -17.40 -6.90 -2.65
C GLN A 106 -18.04 -8.05 -3.45
N ILE A 107 -17.37 -8.54 -4.50
CA ILE A 107 -17.79 -9.74 -5.25
C ILE A 107 -17.73 -10.98 -4.36
N ARG A 108 -16.61 -11.19 -3.62
CA ARG A 108 -16.45 -12.34 -2.70
C ARG A 108 -17.51 -12.37 -1.60
N ARG A 109 -17.96 -11.21 -1.13
CA ARG A 109 -19.04 -11.09 -0.13
C ARG A 109 -20.44 -11.16 -0.72
N GLY A 110 -20.57 -11.27 -2.05
CA GLY A 110 -21.86 -11.31 -2.76
C GLY A 110 -22.62 -9.98 -2.74
N VAL A 111 -21.94 -8.86 -2.48
CA VAL A 111 -22.53 -7.50 -2.48
C VAL A 111 -22.56 -6.91 -3.89
N LEU A 112 -21.61 -7.29 -4.74
CA LEU A 112 -21.59 -6.99 -6.18
C LEU A 112 -21.72 -8.28 -7.00
N GLN A 113 -22.37 -8.20 -8.16
CA GLN A 113 -22.39 -9.29 -9.15
C GLN A 113 -21.18 -9.16 -10.07
N ASP A 114 -20.57 -10.29 -10.43
CA ASP A 114 -19.50 -10.33 -11.43
C ASP A 114 -20.07 -9.82 -12.78
N PRO A 115 -19.50 -8.74 -13.37
CA PRO A 115 -19.97 -8.22 -14.64
C PRO A 115 -19.82 -9.20 -15.82
N ASN A 116 -19.11 -10.32 -15.64
CA ASN A 116 -18.93 -11.37 -16.65
C ASN A 116 -19.73 -12.66 -16.36
N GLY A 117 -20.68 -12.61 -15.43
CA GLY A 117 -21.59 -13.73 -15.12
C GLY A 117 -22.56 -14.08 -16.24
#